data_AF-A0A3C0ZRM7-F1
#
_entry.id   AF-A0A3C0ZRM7-F1
#
_cell.length_a   1.000
_cell.length_b   1.000
_cell.length_c   1.000
_cell.angle_alpha   90.00
_cell.angle_beta   90.00
_cell.angle_gamma   90.00
#
_symmetry.space_group_name_H-M   'P 1'
#
loop_
_entity.id
_entity.type
_entity.pdbx_description
1 polymer ?
#
loop_
_entity_poly.entity_id
_entity_poly.type
_entity_poly.pdbx_seq_one_letter_code
_entity_poly.pdbx_strand_id
1 'polypeptide(L)'
;PDTGIVKRSAVLPEMMVHEGPARVFDCEEDAIAAITGGKINKGDVVVIRYEGPKGGPGMREMLNPTSAIAGMGLDSTVALITDGRFSGASRGASIGHVSPEAAVGGPIALVEEGDI
;
A
#
# COMPACT_ATOMS: atom_id res chain seq x y z
N PRO A 1 -8.36 8.53 8.33
CA PRO A 1 -8.35 9.48 9.47
C PRO A 1 -8.56 8.76 10.79
N ASP A 2 -9.34 7.68 10.80
CA ASP A 2 -9.64 6.94 12.03
C ASP A 2 -8.53 5.95 12.37
N THR A 3 -8.03 5.22 11.37
CA THR A 3 -7.03 4.16 11.58
C THR A 3 -6.08 4.00 10.39
N GLY A 4 -4.94 3.39 10.69
CA GLY A 4 -3.99 2.76 9.79
C GLY A 4 -3.06 1.89 10.64
N ILE A 5 -2.73 0.69 10.20
CA ILE A 5 -1.96 -0.29 10.99
C ILE A 5 -0.73 -0.72 10.21
N VAL A 6 0.42 -0.70 10.89
CA VAL A 6 1.68 -1.22 10.37
C VAL A 6 2.33 -2.15 11.38
N LYS A 7 2.89 -3.26 10.89
CA LYS A 7 3.68 -4.18 11.71
C LYS A 7 5.08 -3.60 11.91
N ARG A 8 5.25 -2.80 12.97
CA ARG A 8 6.52 -2.09 13.25
C ARG A 8 7.78 -2.96 13.20
N SER A 9 7.72 -4.22 13.63
CA SER A 9 8.87 -5.14 13.60
C SER A 9 9.30 -5.57 12.19
N ALA A 10 8.47 -5.32 11.18
CA ALA A 10 8.77 -5.59 9.77
C ALA A 10 9.23 -4.33 9.00
N VAL A 11 9.16 -3.16 9.63
CA VAL A 11 9.59 -1.88 9.04
C VAL A 11 11.08 -1.68 9.33
N LEU A 12 11.85 -1.38 8.28
CA LEU A 12 13.28 -1.08 8.42
C LEU A 12 13.47 0.27 9.13
N PRO A 13 14.54 0.45 9.94
CA PRO A 13 14.78 1.71 10.65
C PRO A 13 14.75 2.95 9.77
N GLU A 14 15.33 2.87 8.57
CA GLU A 14 15.35 3.93 7.56
C GLU A 14 13.97 4.24 6.95
N MET A 15 13.03 3.29 7.02
CA MET A 15 11.65 3.44 6.52
C MET A 15 10.66 3.84 7.62
N MET A 16 11.12 4.10 8.85
CA MET A 16 10.27 4.58 9.95
C MET A 16 9.67 5.97 9.67
N VAL A 17 10.34 6.75 8.83
CA VAL A 17 9.83 7.99 8.26
C VAL A 17 10.11 7.91 6.76
N HIS A 18 9.06 7.97 5.96
CA HIS A 18 9.14 7.88 4.51
C HIS A 18 8.17 8.89 3.90
N GLU A 19 8.63 9.60 2.89
CA GLU A 19 7.85 10.60 2.13
C GLU A 19 8.21 10.44 0.66
N GLY A 20 7.20 10.50 -0.21
CA GLY A 20 7.41 10.41 -1.64
C GLY A 20 6.10 10.37 -2.42
N PRO A 21 6.17 10.46 -3.75
CA PRO A 21 5.00 10.62 -4.60
C PRO A 21 4.10 9.40 -4.55
N ALA A 22 2.79 9.65 -4.42
CA ALA A 22 1.77 8.64 -4.44
C ALA A 22 1.66 7.96 -5.82
N ARG A 23 1.59 6.64 -5.83
CA ARG A 23 1.30 5.79 -6.98
C ARG A 23 -0.02 5.07 -6.71
N VAL A 24 -1.10 5.50 -7.35
CA VAL A 24 -2.46 5.16 -6.92
C VAL A 24 -3.09 4.09 -7.81
N PHE A 25 -3.64 3.06 -7.20
CA PHE A 25 -4.28 1.92 -7.86
C PHE A 25 -5.62 1.58 -7.19
N ASP A 26 -6.60 1.17 -7.99
CA ASP A 26 -7.96 0.85 -7.54
C ASP A 26 -8.16 -0.64 -7.26
N CYS A 27 -7.15 -1.47 -7.55
CA CYS A 27 -7.15 -2.89 -7.24
C CYS A 27 -5.72 -3.42 -7.07
N GLU A 28 -5.59 -4.55 -6.37
CA GLU A 28 -4.34 -5.28 -6.18
C GLU A 28 -3.65 -5.64 -7.52
N GLU A 29 -4.42 -6.09 -8.51
CA GLU A 29 -3.93 -6.59 -9.78
C GLU A 29 -3.15 -5.52 -10.57
N ASP A 30 -3.70 -4.29 -10.63
CA ASP A 30 -3.07 -3.16 -11.32
C ASP A 30 -1.79 -2.72 -10.61
N ALA A 31 -1.79 -2.72 -9.27
CA ALA A 31 -0.61 -2.43 -8.47
C ALA A 31 0.51 -3.46 -8.75
N ILE A 32 0.19 -4.76 -8.75
CA ILE A 32 1.16 -5.81 -9.07
C ILE A 32 1.71 -5.64 -10.49
N ALA A 33 0.85 -5.36 -11.47
CA ALA A 33 1.27 -5.14 -12.85
C ALA A 33 2.21 -3.93 -12.98
N ALA A 34 1.99 -2.86 -12.22
CA ALA A 34 2.87 -1.71 -12.18
C ALA A 34 4.22 -2.01 -11.52
N ILE A 35 4.22 -2.73 -10.38
CA ILE A 35 5.43 -3.12 -9.65
C ILE A 35 6.31 -4.02 -10.52
N THR A 36 5.73 -5.11 -11.02
CA THR A 36 6.44 -6.11 -11.85
C THR A 36 6.81 -5.58 -13.23
N GLY A 37 6.03 -4.62 -13.75
CA GLY A 37 6.33 -3.89 -14.97
C GLY A 37 7.39 -2.80 -14.83
N GLY A 38 8.00 -2.63 -13.64
CA GLY A 38 9.07 -1.66 -13.41
C GLY A 38 8.60 -0.21 -13.45
N LYS A 39 7.32 0.05 -13.19
CA LYS A 39 6.75 1.42 -13.19
C LYS A 39 6.89 2.10 -11.83
N ILE A 40 7.26 1.38 -10.78
CA ILE A 40 7.44 1.90 -9.42
C ILE A 40 8.93 2.25 -9.21
N ASN A 41 9.18 3.45 -8.72
CA ASN A 41 10.51 3.98 -8.48
C ASN A 41 10.86 3.95 -6.99
N LYS A 42 12.16 4.03 -6.68
CA LYS A 42 12.63 4.24 -5.31
C LYS A 42 12.07 5.56 -4.78
N GLY A 43 11.53 5.56 -3.57
CA GLY A 43 10.89 6.72 -2.96
C GLY A 43 9.37 6.70 -3.08
N ASP A 44 8.79 5.97 -4.03
CA ASP A 44 7.35 5.97 -4.28
C ASP A 44 6.55 5.47 -3.05
N VAL A 45 5.31 5.96 -2.94
CA VAL A 45 4.32 5.46 -1.99
C VAL A 45 3.19 4.82 -2.79
N VAL A 46 3.12 3.49 -2.80
CA VAL A 46 2.09 2.76 -3.53
C VAL A 46 0.82 2.70 -2.70
N VAL A 47 -0.27 3.25 -3.23
CA VAL A 47 -1.59 3.30 -2.60
C VAL A 47 -2.53 2.38 -3.36
N ILE A 48 -3.07 1.37 -2.68
CA ILE A 48 -4.04 0.41 -3.24
C ILE A 48 -5.37 0.62 -2.50
N ARG A 49 -6.34 1.22 -3.18
CA ARG A 49 -7.65 1.59 -2.61
C ARG A 49 -8.76 0.69 -3.12
N TYR A 50 -9.93 0.77 -2.48
CA TYR A 50 -11.11 -0.07 -2.76
C TYR A 50 -10.92 -1.55 -2.43
N GLU A 51 -9.97 -1.87 -1.55
CA GLU A 51 -9.72 -3.24 -1.07
C GLU A 51 -10.30 -3.47 0.34
N GLY A 52 -11.06 -2.48 0.84
CA GLY A 52 -11.71 -2.52 2.16
C GLY A 52 -12.92 -3.47 2.24
N PRO A 53 -13.58 -3.54 3.41
CA PRO A 53 -14.73 -4.41 3.64
C PRO A 53 -15.88 -4.26 2.63
N LYS A 54 -16.15 -3.05 2.14
CA LYS A 54 -17.20 -2.79 1.15
C LYS A 54 -16.65 -2.70 -0.28
N GLY A 55 -15.49 -2.08 -0.47
CA GLY A 55 -14.89 -1.91 -1.79
C GLY A 55 -14.51 -3.23 -2.44
N GLY A 56 -13.81 -4.08 -1.67
CA GLY A 56 -13.20 -5.32 -2.17
C GLY A 56 -14.19 -6.33 -2.75
N PRO A 57 -15.33 -6.64 -2.10
CA PRO A 57 -15.70 -6.62 -0.68
C PRO A 57 -14.99 -7.69 0.18
N GLY A 58 -15.20 -7.67 1.50
CA GLY A 58 -14.68 -8.68 2.43
C GLY A 58 -13.24 -8.43 2.89
N MET A 59 -12.65 -7.30 2.49
CA MET A 59 -11.33 -6.85 2.92
C MET A 59 -10.25 -7.92 2.68
N ARG A 60 -9.95 -8.28 1.42
CA ARG A 60 -9.04 -9.39 1.11
C ARG A 60 -7.65 -9.20 1.73
N GLU A 61 -6.98 -10.31 2.00
CA GLU A 61 -5.60 -10.31 2.48
C GLU A 61 -4.64 -10.37 1.28
N MET A 62 -3.82 -9.34 1.13
CA MET A 62 -2.86 -9.19 0.03
C MET A 62 -1.45 -9.57 0.48
N LEU A 63 -0.85 -10.56 -0.17
CA LEU A 63 0.56 -10.93 -0.01
C LEU A 63 1.39 -10.53 -1.24
N ASN A 64 0.76 -10.43 -2.40
CA ASN A 64 1.46 -10.30 -3.67
C ASN A 64 2.13 -8.93 -3.85
N PRO A 65 1.52 -7.77 -3.51
CA PRO A 65 2.17 -6.48 -3.63
C PRO A 65 3.44 -6.37 -2.79
N THR A 66 3.39 -6.84 -1.54
CA THR A 66 4.55 -6.80 -0.62
C THR A 66 5.66 -7.72 -1.10
N SER A 67 5.32 -8.91 -1.61
CA SER A 67 6.28 -9.85 -2.18
C SER A 67 6.89 -9.32 -3.49
N ALA A 68 6.10 -8.65 -4.33
CA ALA A 68 6.56 -8.06 -5.58
C ALA A 68 7.55 -6.91 -5.33
N ILE A 69 7.24 -6.00 -4.39
CA ILE A 69 8.16 -4.90 -4.00
C ILE A 69 9.50 -5.45 -3.51
N ALA A 70 9.46 -6.46 -2.64
CA ALA A 70 10.68 -7.12 -2.17
C ALA A 70 11.45 -7.82 -3.30
N GLY A 71 10.74 -8.50 -4.22
CA GLY A 71 11.35 -9.13 -5.40
C GLY A 71 12.03 -8.14 -6.34
N MET A 72 11.53 -6.90 -6.40
CA MET A 72 12.14 -5.79 -7.15
C MET A 72 13.28 -5.09 -6.38
N GLY A 73 13.57 -5.49 -5.14
CA GLY A 73 14.59 -4.87 -4.29
C GLY A 73 14.23 -3.45 -3.85
N LEU A 74 12.93 -3.16 -3.73
CA LEU A 74 12.40 -1.84 -3.38
C LEU A 74 11.87 -1.76 -1.93
N ASP A 75 11.93 -2.85 -1.16
CA ASP A 75 11.38 -2.99 0.19
C ASP A 75 12.00 -2.05 1.24
N SER A 76 13.20 -1.52 0.97
CA SER A 76 13.86 -0.49 1.79
C SER A 76 13.67 0.94 1.30
N THR A 77 12.84 1.16 0.27
CA THR A 77 12.68 2.48 -0.37
C THR A 77 11.27 2.81 -0.81
N VAL A 78 10.33 1.86 -0.75
CA VAL A 78 8.94 2.04 -1.19
C VAL A 78 8.01 1.62 -0.06
N ALA A 79 7.01 2.46 0.21
CA ALA A 79 5.94 2.16 1.14
C ALA A 79 4.69 1.66 0.40
N LEU A 80 3.90 0.83 1.07
CA LEU A 80 2.62 0.32 0.59
C LEU A 80 1.52 0.75 1.56
N ILE A 81 0.42 1.30 1.04
CA ILE A 81 -0.74 1.75 1.81
C ILE A 81 -2.01 1.14 1.22
N THR A 82 -2.90 0.64 2.07
CA THR A 82 -4.20 0.14 1.62
C THR A 82 -5.30 0.26 2.67
N ASP A 83 -6.55 0.42 2.20
CA ASP A 83 -7.77 0.22 3.00
C ASP A 83 -8.16 -1.25 3.18
N GLY A 84 -7.48 -2.17 2.50
CA GLY A 84 -7.55 -3.63 2.71
C GLY A 84 -6.61 -4.16 3.79
N ARG A 85 -6.18 -5.42 3.67
CA ARG A 85 -5.25 -6.08 4.59
C ARG A 85 -3.99 -6.54 3.87
N PHE A 86 -2.86 -6.45 4.56
CA PHE A 86 -1.64 -7.14 4.15
C PHE A 86 -1.44 -8.41 4.97
N SER A 87 -0.83 -9.42 4.36
CA SER A 87 -0.55 -10.69 5.04
C SER A 87 0.42 -10.53 6.21
N GLY A 88 0.31 -11.37 7.24
CA GLY A 88 1.25 -11.39 8.38
C GLY A 88 2.72 -11.70 7.99
N ALA A 89 2.95 -12.24 6.80
CA ALA A 89 4.26 -12.48 6.20
C ALA A 89 4.87 -11.25 5.52
N SER A 90 4.14 -10.13 5.45
CA SER A 90 4.58 -8.90 4.81
C SER A 90 5.82 -8.30 5.47
N ARG A 91 6.64 -7.65 4.63
CA ARG A 91 7.91 -7.01 4.98
C ARG A 91 7.90 -5.56 4.50
N GLY A 92 8.74 -4.71 5.08
CA GLY A 92 8.83 -3.30 4.73
C GLY A 92 7.67 -2.46 5.30
N ALA A 93 7.60 -1.21 4.87
CA ALA A 93 6.57 -0.25 5.29
C ALA A 93 5.22 -0.56 4.61
N SER A 94 4.51 -1.58 5.11
CA SER A 94 3.19 -1.99 4.62
C SER A 94 2.09 -1.60 5.60
N ILE A 95 1.35 -0.55 5.28
CA ILE A 95 0.27 0.04 6.09
C ILE A 95 -1.07 -0.47 5.55
N GLY A 96 -1.78 -1.28 6.34
CA GLY A 96 -3.14 -1.73 6.01
C GLY A 96 -4.20 -1.12 6.91
N HIS A 97 -5.45 -1.54 6.75
CA HIS A 97 -6.58 -1.12 7.60
C HIS A 97 -6.76 0.41 7.65
N VAL A 98 -6.50 1.10 6.54
CA VAL A 98 -6.79 2.54 6.46
C VAL A 98 -8.31 2.74 6.51
N SER A 99 -8.76 3.55 7.46
CA SER A 99 -10.19 3.84 7.67
C SER A 99 -10.46 5.35 7.75
N PRO A 100 -11.59 5.85 7.23
CA PRO A 100 -12.58 5.13 6.42
C PRO A 100 -12.02 4.63 5.08
N GLU A 101 -12.52 3.50 4.61
CA GLU A 101 -12.14 2.92 3.32
C GLU A 101 -12.58 3.80 2.14
N ALA A 102 -11.99 3.57 0.97
CA ALA A 102 -12.28 4.38 -0.21
C ALA A 102 -13.75 4.27 -0.65
N ALA A 103 -14.34 3.09 -0.56
CA ALA A 103 -15.72 2.82 -0.98
C ALA A 103 -16.79 3.59 -0.19
N VAL A 104 -16.44 4.18 0.96
CA VAL A 104 -17.35 5.03 1.75
C VAL A 104 -16.94 6.51 1.71
N GLY A 105 -16.04 6.88 0.79
CA GLY A 105 -15.57 8.26 0.65
C GLY A 105 -14.54 8.67 1.70
N GLY A 106 -13.78 7.72 2.26
CA GLY A 106 -12.67 8.03 3.15
C GLY A 106 -11.54 8.79 2.43
N PRO A 107 -10.66 9.50 3.16
CA PRO A 107 -9.59 10.29 2.55
C PRO A 107 -8.66 9.54 1.60
N ILE A 108 -8.46 8.23 1.78
CA ILE A 108 -7.67 7.41 0.85
C ILE A 108 -8.30 7.36 -0.57
N ALA A 109 -9.61 7.57 -0.71
CA ALA A 109 -10.26 7.71 -2.02
C ALA A 109 -9.86 9.00 -2.75
N LEU A 110 -9.40 10.02 -2.02
CA LEU A 110 -9.10 11.35 -2.57
C LEU A 110 -7.65 11.51 -2.99
N VAL A 111 -6.80 10.52 -2.69
CA VAL A 111 -5.39 10.55 -3.09
C VAL A 111 -5.29 10.47 -4.61
N GLU A 112 -4.52 11.38 -5.20
CA GLU A 112 -4.24 11.46 -6.62
C GLU A 112 -2.78 11.07 -6.91
N GLU A 113 -2.52 10.71 -8.17
CA GLU A 113 -1.17 10.34 -8.62
C GLU A 113 -0.20 11.52 -8.42
N GLY A 114 0.90 11.28 -7.71
CA GLY A 114 1.95 12.27 -7.45
C GLY A 114 1.73 13.14 -6.21
N ASP A 115 0.65 12.94 -5.45
CA ASP A 115 0.47 13.58 -4.15
C ASP A 115 1.64 13.28 -3.19
N ILE A 116 1.93 14.22 -2.28
CA ILE A 116 3.01 14.17 -1.27
C ILE A 116 2.40 14.18 0.14
#